data_AF-A0AAV2SVV6-F1
#
_entry.id   AF-A0AAV2SVV6-F1
#
_cell.length_a   1.000
_cell.length_b   1.000
_cell.length_c   1.000
_cell.angle_alpha   90.00
_cell.angle_beta   90.00
_cell.angle_gamma   90.00
#
_symmetry.space_group_name_H-M   'P 1'
#
loop_
_entity.id
_entity.type
_entity.pdbx_description
1 polymer ?
#
loop_
_entity_poly.entity_id
_entity_poly.type
_entity_poly.pdbx_seq_one_letter_code
_entity_poly.pdbx_strand_id
1 'polypeptide(L)'
;YFDAMFPNMNDTSAEGLFILSSCLHPRSRGQVTVISDDPRDPPEIDPNYLSHPYDITCIRDAFKFTMRLIRTKAFQKLGASIHLPRFAECVPKGIGKDNGLNEDTRAAYQEYVSCLARIGTISSFHPMGTARIGRSEDPLAVVDPSLRVIGTERLRVVDASVMPTELSGNPNSAIAVIAEKAADIMKDTWGDGKALTEEKICSWSPNCEEELLSGLESSSVQFTSSSLFILCFSLTHFNFYLI
;
A
#
# COMPACT_ATOMS: atom_id res chain seq x y z
N TYR A 1 -12.63 -19.95 -10.26
CA TYR A 1 -12.48 -18.61 -9.66
C TYR A 1 -12.35 -17.54 -10.75
N PHE A 2 -11.36 -17.65 -11.63
CA PHE A 2 -11.20 -16.73 -12.78
C PHE A 2 -12.49 -16.57 -13.61
N ASP A 3 -13.13 -17.66 -14.04
CA ASP A 3 -14.39 -17.60 -14.80
C ASP A 3 -15.58 -17.04 -14.01
N ALA A 4 -15.53 -17.09 -12.67
CA ALA A 4 -16.54 -16.47 -11.81
C ALA A 4 -16.29 -14.96 -11.65
N MET A 5 -15.02 -14.55 -11.62
CA MET A 5 -14.62 -13.14 -11.62
C MET A 5 -14.82 -12.50 -13.00
N PHE A 6 -14.69 -13.31 -14.06
CA PHE A 6 -14.70 -12.91 -15.47
C PHE A 6 -15.66 -13.71 -16.38
N PRO A 7 -16.95 -13.89 -16.05
CA PRO A 7 -17.86 -14.76 -16.81
C PRO A 7 -18.05 -14.48 -18.30
N ASN A 8 -17.60 -13.33 -18.81
CA ASN A 8 -17.75 -12.92 -20.21
C ASN A 8 -16.42 -12.87 -20.98
N MET A 9 -15.29 -13.30 -20.38
CA MET A 9 -13.98 -13.20 -21.03
C MET A 9 -13.67 -14.30 -22.07
N ASN A 10 -14.63 -15.18 -22.37
CA ASN A 10 -14.48 -16.15 -23.46
C ASN A 10 -14.56 -15.50 -24.86
N ASP A 11 -14.94 -14.22 -24.95
CA ASP A 11 -14.91 -13.45 -26.18
C ASP A 11 -13.65 -12.58 -26.24
N THR A 12 -12.64 -13.05 -26.98
CA THR A 12 -11.38 -12.33 -27.18
C THR A 12 -11.51 -11.16 -28.16
N SER A 13 -12.69 -10.92 -28.75
CA SER A 13 -12.93 -9.79 -29.64
C SER A 13 -13.26 -8.49 -28.89
N ALA A 14 -13.51 -8.58 -27.58
CA ALA A 14 -13.80 -7.44 -26.73
C ALA A 14 -12.57 -6.95 -25.96
N GLU A 15 -12.37 -5.63 -25.92
CA GLU A 15 -11.38 -5.00 -25.05
C GLU A 15 -11.94 -4.84 -23.63
N GLY A 16 -11.10 -5.09 -22.62
CA GLY A 16 -11.46 -4.99 -21.20
C GLY A 16 -10.77 -3.82 -20.50
N LEU A 17 -11.47 -3.24 -19.52
CA LEU A 17 -10.91 -2.26 -18.59
C LEU A 17 -11.12 -2.74 -17.15
N PHE A 18 -10.09 -2.55 -16.32
CA PHE A 18 -10.16 -2.78 -14.89
C PHE A 18 -10.26 -1.47 -14.13
N ILE A 19 -11.24 -1.38 -13.23
CA ILE A 19 -11.34 -0.28 -12.27
C ILE A 19 -11.05 -0.85 -10.88
N LEU A 20 -9.86 -0.54 -10.37
CA LEU A 20 -9.46 -0.87 -9.02
C LEU A 20 -9.94 0.23 -8.07
N SER A 21 -10.87 -0.13 -7.19
CA SER A 21 -11.41 0.75 -6.18
C SER A 21 -10.87 0.34 -4.81
N SER A 22 -10.32 1.28 -4.06
CA SER A 22 -9.80 1.05 -2.71
C SER A 22 -10.49 1.94 -1.69
N CYS A 23 -10.64 1.44 -0.46
CA CYS A 23 -10.90 2.31 0.68
C CYS A 23 -9.57 2.87 1.17
N LEU A 24 -9.33 4.17 0.98
CA LEU A 24 -8.04 4.79 1.30
C LEU A 24 -7.78 4.94 2.81
N HIS A 25 -8.84 5.01 3.60
CA HIS A 25 -8.78 5.20 5.06
C HIS A 25 -9.59 4.12 5.79
N PRO A 26 -9.19 2.83 5.70
CA PRO A 26 -9.87 1.77 6.41
C PRO A 26 -9.73 1.97 7.93
N ARG A 27 -10.72 1.48 8.69
CA ARG A 27 -10.73 1.53 10.16
C ARG A 27 -10.34 0.21 10.80
N SER A 28 -10.37 -0.89 10.05
CA SER A 28 -9.82 -2.16 10.53
C SER A 28 -8.34 -2.01 10.85
N ARG A 29 -7.89 -2.70 11.89
CA ARG A 29 -6.49 -2.72 12.32
C ARG A 29 -6.07 -4.15 12.59
N GLY A 30 -4.96 -4.53 11.98
CA GLY A 30 -4.31 -5.82 12.17
C GLY A 30 -3.03 -5.70 12.98
N GLN A 31 -2.33 -6.81 13.10
CA GLN A 31 -1.06 -6.93 13.80
C GLN A 31 -0.14 -7.95 13.10
N VAL A 32 1.15 -7.79 13.37
CA VAL A 32 2.18 -8.77 13.00
C VAL A 32 2.96 -9.09 14.27
N THR A 33 3.03 -10.36 14.63
CA THR A 33 3.61 -10.82 15.90
C THR A 33 4.70 -11.84 15.63
N VAL A 34 5.86 -11.63 16.24
CA VAL A 34 6.94 -12.62 16.25
C VAL A 34 6.55 -13.78 17.17
N ILE A 35 6.70 -15.01 16.70
CA ILE A 35 6.24 -16.21 17.42
C ILE A 35 7.38 -17.00 18.09
N SER A 36 8.63 -16.72 17.74
CA SER A 36 9.82 -17.40 18.28
C SER A 36 11.05 -16.47 18.21
N ASP A 37 12.18 -16.95 18.75
CA ASP A 37 13.47 -16.27 18.67
C ASP A 37 14.28 -16.63 17.40
N ASP A 38 13.81 -17.57 16.58
CA ASP A 38 14.44 -17.89 15.29
C ASP A 38 13.93 -16.93 14.20
N PRO A 39 14.79 -16.09 13.60
CA PRO A 39 14.38 -15.13 12.58
C PRO A 39 13.90 -15.78 11.27
N ARG A 40 14.03 -17.10 11.13
CA ARG A 40 13.53 -17.86 9.97
C ARG A 40 12.10 -18.33 10.15
N ASP A 41 11.58 -18.33 11.38
CA ASP A 41 10.20 -18.68 11.62
C ASP A 41 9.29 -17.56 11.10
N PRO A 42 8.25 -17.88 10.31
CA PRO A 42 7.36 -16.87 9.79
C PRO A 42 6.60 -16.21 10.96
N PRO A 43 6.48 -14.88 10.98
CA PRO A 43 5.66 -14.23 11.99
C PRO A 43 4.19 -14.58 11.78
N GLU A 44 3.40 -14.48 12.85
CA GLU A 44 1.95 -14.47 12.74
C GLU A 44 1.51 -13.14 12.14
N ILE A 45 0.81 -13.19 11.00
CA ILE A 45 0.29 -12.01 10.31
C ILE A 45 -1.23 -12.10 10.32
N ASP A 46 -1.87 -11.21 11.07
CA ASP A 46 -3.31 -11.03 11.06
C ASP A 46 -3.64 -9.59 10.63
N PRO A 47 -3.91 -9.36 9.33
CA PRO A 47 -4.30 -8.04 8.84
C PRO A 47 -5.67 -7.59 9.37
N ASN A 48 -6.47 -8.53 9.89
CA ASN A 48 -7.80 -8.30 10.45
C ASN A 48 -8.71 -7.49 9.50
N TYR A 49 -8.62 -7.79 8.20
CA TYR A 49 -9.33 -7.07 7.14
C TYR A 49 -10.84 -7.09 7.37
N LEU A 50 -11.49 -5.95 7.09
CA LEU A 50 -12.95 -5.80 7.11
C LEU A 50 -13.60 -6.03 8.49
N SER A 51 -12.82 -6.07 9.57
CA SER A 51 -13.31 -6.21 10.95
C SER A 51 -14.14 -5.01 11.40
N HIS A 52 -13.84 -3.81 10.90
CA HIS A 52 -14.64 -2.62 11.16
C HIS A 52 -15.72 -2.45 10.06
N PRO A 53 -17.02 -2.29 10.42
CA PRO A 53 -18.14 -2.26 9.45
C PRO A 53 -18.10 -1.08 8.46
N TYR A 54 -17.39 -0.01 8.83
CA TYR A 54 -17.10 1.11 7.93
C TYR A 54 -16.41 0.66 6.64
N ASP A 55 -15.53 -0.33 6.68
CA ASP A 55 -14.67 -0.67 5.53
C ASP A 55 -15.49 -1.27 4.39
N ILE A 56 -16.47 -2.12 4.72
CA ILE A 56 -17.48 -2.62 3.77
C ILE A 56 -18.32 -1.47 3.21
N THR A 57 -18.70 -0.50 4.05
CA THR A 57 -19.49 0.66 3.61
C THR A 57 -18.70 1.52 2.62
N CYS A 58 -17.43 1.77 2.91
CA CYS A 58 -16.49 2.50 2.06
C CYS A 58 -16.33 1.81 0.69
N ILE A 59 -16.10 0.49 0.67
CA ILE A 59 -16.00 -0.29 -0.57
C ILE A 59 -17.30 -0.23 -1.38
N ARG A 60 -18.46 -0.34 -0.71
CA ARG A 60 -19.76 -0.23 -1.38
C ARG A 60 -19.97 1.13 -2.03
N ASP A 61 -19.52 2.22 -1.40
CA ASP A 61 -19.61 3.55 -1.97
C ASP A 61 -18.67 3.73 -3.16
N ALA A 62 -17.46 3.15 -3.11
CA ALA A 62 -16.56 3.10 -4.25
C ALA A 62 -17.17 2.30 -5.41
N PHE A 63 -17.84 1.17 -5.13
CA PHE A 63 -18.56 0.40 -6.14
C PHE A 63 -19.68 1.22 -6.80
N LYS A 64 -20.51 1.92 -6.01
CA LYS A 64 -21.54 2.82 -6.54
C LYS A 64 -20.95 3.93 -7.41
N PHE A 65 -19.78 4.45 -7.04
CA PHE A 65 -19.07 5.43 -7.86
C PHE A 65 -18.68 4.84 -9.22
N THR A 66 -18.06 3.65 -9.23
CA THR A 66 -17.70 2.94 -10.48
C THR A 66 -18.92 2.71 -11.36
N MET A 67 -20.05 2.28 -10.80
CA MET A 67 -21.31 2.10 -11.55
C MET A 67 -21.79 3.40 -12.20
N ARG A 68 -21.67 4.54 -11.52
CA ARG A 68 -22.01 5.85 -12.09
C ARG A 68 -21.03 6.29 -13.17
N LEU A 69 -19.73 6.03 -12.96
CA LEU A 69 -18.67 6.37 -13.92
C LEU A 69 -18.88 5.68 -15.27
N ILE A 70 -19.13 4.37 -15.27
CA ILE A 70 -19.36 3.61 -16.52
C ILE A 70 -20.64 4.07 -17.24
N ARG A 71 -21.65 4.57 -16.51
CA ARG A 71 -22.89 5.11 -17.10
C ARG A 71 -22.75 6.51 -17.68
N THR A 72 -21.59 7.16 -17.56
CA THR A 72 -21.36 8.47 -18.16
C THR A 72 -21.37 8.40 -19.69
N LYS A 73 -21.72 9.50 -20.36
CA LYS A 73 -21.78 9.57 -21.83
C LYS A 73 -20.46 9.16 -22.50
N ALA A 74 -19.32 9.48 -21.89
CA ALA A 74 -18.00 9.14 -22.45
C ALA A 74 -17.79 7.62 -22.50
N PHE A 75 -18.05 6.93 -21.39
CA PHE A 75 -17.97 5.47 -21.34
C PHE A 75 -19.03 4.78 -22.19
N GLN A 76 -20.26 5.29 -22.20
CA GLN A 76 -21.33 4.73 -23.03
C GLN A 76 -21.06 4.87 -24.54
N LYS A 77 -20.38 5.95 -24.98
CA LYS A 77 -19.92 6.09 -26.38
C LYS A 77 -18.90 5.02 -26.78
N LEU A 78 -18.15 4.48 -25.82
CA LEU A 78 -17.20 3.39 -26.03
C LEU A 78 -17.88 2.01 -25.95
N GLY A 79 -19.20 1.94 -25.76
CA GLY A 79 -19.91 0.69 -25.55
C GLY A 79 -19.59 0.03 -24.20
N ALA A 80 -19.03 0.79 -23.24
CA ALA A 80 -18.61 0.23 -21.96
C ALA A 80 -19.83 -0.31 -21.20
N SER A 81 -19.75 -1.59 -20.84
CA SER A 81 -20.73 -2.28 -20.02
C SER A 81 -20.06 -2.84 -18.79
N ILE A 82 -20.82 -2.96 -17.70
CA ILE A 82 -20.26 -3.40 -16.44
C ILE A 82 -20.24 -4.92 -16.41
N HIS A 83 -19.06 -5.45 -16.14
CA HIS A 83 -18.86 -6.84 -15.86
C HIS A 83 -19.00 -7.09 -14.35
N LEU A 84 -20.05 -7.80 -13.95
CA LEU A 84 -20.31 -8.14 -12.54
C LEU A 84 -19.83 -9.57 -12.24
N PRO A 85 -18.94 -9.78 -11.26
CA PRO A 85 -18.52 -11.12 -10.84
C PRO A 85 -19.69 -11.99 -10.38
N ARG A 86 -19.72 -13.28 -10.74
CA ARG A 86 -20.81 -14.21 -10.39
C ARG A 86 -20.31 -15.35 -9.51
N PHE A 87 -19.96 -15.02 -8.28
CA PHE A 87 -19.69 -16.01 -7.24
C PHE A 87 -21.01 -16.58 -6.72
N ALA A 88 -21.14 -17.91 -6.72
CA ALA A 88 -22.39 -18.60 -6.37
C ALA A 88 -22.84 -18.28 -4.93
N GLU A 89 -21.88 -18.02 -4.05
CA GLU A 89 -22.05 -17.68 -2.64
C GLU A 89 -22.58 -16.25 -2.45
N CYS A 90 -22.32 -15.34 -3.40
CA CYS A 90 -22.75 -13.94 -3.31
C CYS A 90 -24.03 -13.65 -4.07
N VAL A 91 -24.34 -14.42 -5.13
CA VAL A 91 -25.55 -14.20 -5.93
C VAL A 91 -26.77 -14.64 -5.11
N PRO A 92 -27.70 -13.71 -4.77
CA PRO A 92 -28.91 -14.07 -4.04
C PRO A 92 -29.77 -15.03 -4.86
N LYS A 93 -30.27 -16.10 -4.24
CA LYS A 93 -31.20 -17.04 -4.87
C LYS A 93 -32.45 -16.27 -5.35
N GLY A 94 -32.65 -16.19 -6.67
CA GLY A 94 -33.78 -15.47 -7.27
C GLY A 94 -33.40 -14.26 -8.14
N ILE A 95 -32.14 -13.81 -8.16
CA ILE A 95 -31.66 -12.84 -9.14
C ILE A 95 -31.34 -13.56 -10.46
N GLY A 96 -32.39 -13.81 -11.24
CA GLY A 96 -32.30 -14.25 -12.63
C GLY A 96 -31.79 -13.13 -13.56
N LYS A 97 -31.37 -13.48 -14.77
CA LYS A 97 -30.81 -12.56 -15.79
C LYS A 97 -31.71 -11.36 -16.13
N ASP A 98 -33.01 -11.40 -15.82
CA ASP A 98 -34.02 -10.52 -16.44
C ASP A 98 -34.88 -9.68 -15.47
N ASN A 99 -34.69 -9.73 -14.16
CA ASN A 99 -35.61 -9.06 -13.23
C ASN A 99 -34.99 -7.83 -12.57
N GLY A 100 -35.47 -6.65 -13.01
CA GLY A 100 -35.09 -5.32 -12.56
C GLY A 100 -35.15 -5.11 -11.04
N LEU A 101 -34.38 -4.11 -10.59
CA LEU A 101 -34.09 -3.88 -9.18
C LEU A 101 -35.22 -3.09 -8.47
N ASN A 102 -36.18 -3.76 -7.84
CA ASN A 102 -37.15 -3.23 -6.84
C ASN A 102 -36.50 -3.12 -5.44
N GLU A 103 -37.17 -2.63 -4.37
CA GLU A 103 -36.57 -2.44 -3.03
C GLU A 103 -35.92 -3.71 -2.41
N ASP A 104 -36.50 -4.89 -2.63
CA ASP A 104 -35.89 -6.20 -2.34
C ASP A 104 -34.50 -6.34 -2.97
N THR A 105 -34.34 -5.76 -4.14
CA THR A 105 -33.14 -5.78 -4.95
C THR A 105 -32.16 -4.68 -4.58
N ARG A 106 -32.57 -3.59 -3.92
CA ARG A 106 -31.59 -2.66 -3.32
C ARG A 106 -30.90 -3.31 -2.14
N ALA A 107 -31.64 -3.93 -1.23
CA ALA A 107 -31.06 -4.66 -0.10
C ALA A 107 -30.25 -5.88 -0.57
N ALA A 108 -30.79 -6.69 -1.49
CA ALA A 108 -30.07 -7.82 -2.06
C ALA A 108 -28.82 -7.40 -2.84
N TYR A 109 -28.86 -6.28 -3.56
CA TYR A 109 -27.68 -5.72 -4.23
C TYR A 109 -26.64 -5.21 -3.24
N GLN A 110 -27.07 -4.58 -2.14
CA GLN A 110 -26.14 -4.17 -1.08
C GLN A 110 -25.44 -5.36 -0.44
N GLU A 111 -26.16 -6.45 -0.18
CA GLU A 111 -25.54 -7.65 0.37
C GLU A 111 -24.65 -8.36 -0.65
N TYR A 112 -25.07 -8.40 -1.91
CA TYR A 112 -24.25 -8.89 -3.01
C TYR A 112 -22.90 -8.15 -3.08
N VAL A 113 -22.90 -6.81 -3.05
CA VAL A 113 -21.66 -6.02 -3.07
C VAL A 113 -20.85 -6.22 -1.77
N SER A 114 -21.50 -6.32 -0.61
CA SER A 114 -20.81 -6.65 0.65
C SER A 114 -20.13 -8.02 0.58
N CYS A 115 -20.79 -9.02 -0.01
CA CYS A 115 -20.22 -10.35 -0.22
C CYS A 115 -19.03 -10.29 -1.18
N LEU A 116 -19.16 -9.61 -2.33
CA LEU A 116 -18.04 -9.39 -3.25
C LEU A 116 -16.86 -8.70 -2.56
N ALA A 117 -17.12 -7.73 -1.67
CA ALA A 117 -16.07 -7.10 -0.89
C ALA A 117 -15.37 -8.08 0.04
N ARG A 118 -16.08 -9.05 0.65
CA ARG A 118 -15.45 -10.03 1.55
C ARG A 118 -14.61 -11.08 0.83
N ILE A 119 -14.99 -11.46 -0.39
CA ILE A 119 -14.32 -12.55 -1.11
C ILE A 119 -13.34 -12.07 -2.17
N GLY A 120 -13.55 -10.87 -2.72
CA GLY A 120 -12.82 -10.37 -3.88
C GLY A 120 -11.92 -9.17 -3.60
N THR A 121 -11.86 -8.69 -2.36
CA THR A 121 -10.86 -7.66 -1.99
C THR A 121 -9.49 -8.29 -1.87
N ILE A 122 -8.52 -7.60 -2.44
CA ILE A 122 -7.09 -7.91 -2.31
C ILE A 122 -6.39 -6.77 -1.60
N SER A 123 -5.22 -7.08 -1.02
CA SER A 123 -4.34 -6.05 -0.48
C SER A 123 -3.86 -5.11 -1.59
N SER A 124 -3.79 -3.82 -1.29
CA SER A 124 -3.11 -2.84 -2.15
C SER A 124 -1.58 -2.88 -2.00
N PHE A 125 -1.06 -3.79 -1.18
CA PHE A 125 0.37 -3.92 -0.87
C PHE A 125 0.97 -2.66 -0.23
N HIS A 126 0.17 -1.94 0.57
CA HIS A 126 0.61 -0.75 1.33
C HIS A 126 0.57 -0.98 2.86
N PRO A 127 1.26 -1.98 3.44
CA PRO A 127 1.31 -2.14 4.89
C PRO A 127 2.07 -0.98 5.55
N MET A 128 1.58 -0.50 6.69
CA MET A 128 2.17 0.61 7.44
C MET A 128 1.70 0.64 8.89
N GLY A 129 2.36 1.44 9.73
CA GLY A 129 1.91 1.75 11.10
C GLY A 129 2.27 0.76 12.21
N THR A 130 3.11 -0.25 11.94
CA THR A 130 3.54 -1.25 12.94
C THR A 130 4.53 -0.72 13.97
N ALA A 131 5.23 0.38 13.69
CA ALA A 131 6.14 1.07 14.61
C ALA A 131 5.80 2.56 14.70
N ARG A 132 4.51 2.84 14.95
CA ARG A 132 3.90 4.18 14.91
C ARG A 132 4.72 5.26 15.65
N ILE A 133 4.84 6.41 14.98
CA ILE A 133 5.32 7.66 15.58
C ILE A 133 4.29 8.24 16.56
N GLY A 134 4.73 8.68 17.72
CA GLY A 134 3.87 9.32 18.71
C GLY A 134 4.62 10.05 19.82
N ARG A 135 3.89 10.55 20.81
CA ARG A 135 4.50 11.17 22.00
C ARG A 135 5.00 10.07 22.94
N SER A 136 5.94 10.41 23.82
CA SER A 136 6.45 9.49 24.84
C SER A 136 5.37 8.93 25.77
N GLU A 137 4.26 9.65 25.96
CA GLU A 137 3.14 9.24 26.81
C GLU A 137 2.06 8.46 26.04
N ASP A 138 2.17 8.34 24.71
CA ASP A 138 1.23 7.57 23.91
C ASP A 138 1.54 6.07 24.06
N PRO A 139 0.64 5.26 24.66
CA PRO A 139 0.90 3.84 24.90
C PRO A 139 1.01 3.00 23.62
N LEU A 140 0.62 3.56 22.46
CA LEU A 140 0.72 2.90 21.16
C LEU A 140 1.91 3.38 20.33
N ALA A 141 2.70 4.33 20.83
CA ALA A 141 3.87 4.83 20.14
C ALA A 141 5.05 3.87 20.30
N VAL A 142 5.78 3.64 19.20
CA VAL A 142 7.02 2.87 19.19
C VAL A 142 8.22 3.78 18.97
N VAL A 143 8.03 4.84 18.17
CA VAL A 143 9.07 5.85 17.93
C VAL A 143 8.61 7.24 18.31
N ASP A 144 9.56 8.08 18.73
CA ASP A 144 9.33 9.48 19.05
C ASP A 144 9.27 10.36 17.76
N PRO A 145 8.96 11.67 17.86
CA PRO A 145 8.94 12.57 16.70
C PRO A 145 10.28 12.72 15.95
N SER A 146 11.39 12.27 16.54
CA SER A 146 12.72 12.19 15.92
C SER A 146 13.02 10.81 15.33
N LEU A 147 11.99 9.97 15.18
CA LEU A 147 12.01 8.59 14.67
C LEU A 147 12.84 7.63 15.53
N ARG A 148 13.16 8.00 16.78
CA ARG A 148 13.94 7.18 17.69
C ARG A 148 13.05 6.18 18.41
N VAL A 149 13.50 4.93 18.49
CA VAL A 149 12.78 3.90 19.25
C VAL A 149 12.76 4.32 20.72
N ILE A 150 11.55 4.42 21.27
CA ILE A 150 11.34 4.86 22.65
C ILE A 150 12.06 3.89 23.61
N GLY A 151 12.79 4.44 24.58
CA GLY A 151 13.62 3.65 25.49
C GLY A 151 15.02 3.31 24.96
N THR A 152 15.40 3.83 23.79
CA THR A 152 16.75 3.65 23.21
C THR A 152 17.40 4.99 22.87
N GLU A 153 18.72 5.02 22.74
CA GLU A 153 19.47 6.24 22.40
C GLU A 153 19.88 6.32 20.92
N ARG A 154 20.25 5.19 20.31
CA ARG A 154 20.94 5.13 19.01
C ARG A 154 20.22 4.26 17.97
N LEU A 155 18.94 3.99 18.15
CA LEU A 155 18.12 3.20 17.23
C LEU A 155 16.95 4.04 16.69
N ARG A 156 16.77 4.01 15.37
CA ARG A 156 15.67 4.69 14.67
C ARG A 156 15.00 3.74 13.68
N VAL A 157 13.72 3.99 13.40
CA VAL A 157 12.97 3.29 12.35
C VAL A 157 12.60 4.29 11.26
N VAL A 158 12.86 3.95 10.00
CA VAL A 158 12.70 4.88 8.86
C VAL A 158 12.11 4.14 7.67
N ASP A 159 10.80 3.88 7.73
CA ASP A 159 10.02 3.27 6.66
C ASP A 159 8.53 3.58 6.87
N ALA A 160 7.62 2.88 6.18
CA ALA A 160 6.18 3.07 6.34
C ALA A 160 5.64 2.66 7.71
N SER A 161 6.36 1.84 8.50
CA SER A 161 5.91 1.38 9.81
C SER A 161 5.70 2.53 10.80
N VAL A 162 6.40 3.66 10.62
CA VAL A 162 6.27 4.83 11.51
C VAL A 162 5.03 5.67 11.24
N MET A 163 4.37 5.49 10.09
CA MET A 163 3.20 6.27 9.71
C MET A 163 2.04 6.01 10.70
N PRO A 164 1.47 7.06 11.33
CA PRO A 164 0.46 6.84 12.38
C PRO A 164 -0.91 6.43 11.80
N THR A 165 -1.19 6.84 10.57
CA THR A 165 -2.41 6.59 9.83
C THR A 165 -2.11 6.41 8.34
N GLU A 166 -3.06 5.83 7.62
CA GLU A 166 -2.99 5.65 6.19
C GLU A 166 -2.93 6.98 5.42
N LEU A 167 -2.30 6.93 4.24
CA LEU A 167 -2.18 8.06 3.32
C LEU A 167 -3.19 7.91 2.18
N SER A 168 -3.69 9.02 1.65
CA SER A 168 -4.50 9.04 0.42
C SER A 168 -3.63 8.90 -0.84
N GLY A 169 -2.93 7.78 -1.01
CA GLY A 169 -2.09 7.52 -2.18
C GLY A 169 -1.08 6.39 -2.00
N ASN A 170 -0.19 6.25 -2.99
CA ASN A 170 0.90 5.28 -2.92
C ASN A 170 1.96 5.77 -1.92
N PRO A 171 2.41 4.92 -0.97
CA PRO A 171 3.27 5.35 0.13
C PRO A 171 4.71 5.64 -0.30
N ASN A 172 5.14 5.24 -1.50
CA ASN A 172 6.53 5.36 -1.96
C ASN A 172 7.10 6.77 -1.79
N SER A 173 6.36 7.79 -2.24
CA SER A 173 6.80 9.19 -2.12
C SER A 173 6.84 9.65 -0.66
N ALA A 174 5.89 9.23 0.16
CA ALA A 174 5.89 9.54 1.58
C ALA A 174 7.06 8.86 2.33
N ILE A 175 7.40 7.62 1.97
CA ILE A 175 8.56 6.92 2.52
C ILE A 175 9.85 7.66 2.16
N ALA A 176 10.00 8.11 0.90
CA ALA A 176 11.16 8.91 0.50
C ALA A 176 11.26 10.21 1.30
N VAL A 177 10.15 10.92 1.51
CA VAL A 177 10.13 12.14 2.34
C VAL A 177 10.45 11.85 3.81
N ILE A 178 9.97 10.73 4.37
CA ILE A 178 10.32 10.29 5.73
C ILE A 178 11.84 10.03 5.81
N ALA A 179 12.42 9.37 4.81
CA ALA A 179 13.84 9.10 4.76
C ALA A 179 14.69 10.38 4.66
N GLU A 180 14.32 11.32 3.78
CA GLU A 180 14.96 12.64 3.68
C GLU A 180 14.90 13.38 5.02
N LYS A 181 13.72 13.41 5.65
CA LYS A 181 13.56 14.07 6.96
C LYS A 181 14.39 13.38 8.05
N ALA A 182 14.49 12.06 8.03
CA ALA A 182 15.33 11.31 8.95
C ALA A 182 16.81 11.65 8.78
N ALA A 183 17.28 11.79 7.53
CA ALA A 183 18.66 12.16 7.24
C ALA A 183 19.01 13.54 7.82
N ASP A 184 18.12 14.53 7.70
CA ASP A 184 18.31 15.84 8.32
C ASP A 184 18.38 15.76 9.85
N ILE A 185 17.43 15.03 10.48
CA ILE A 185 17.43 14.81 11.94
C ILE A 185 18.75 14.15 12.40
N MET A 186 19.26 13.18 11.63
CA MET A 186 20.51 12.50 11.94
C MET A 186 21.70 13.44 11.82
N LYS A 187 21.77 14.27 10.76
CA LYS A 187 22.83 15.29 10.61
C LYS A 187 22.83 16.27 11.78
N ASP A 188 21.64 16.76 12.16
CA ASP A 188 21.48 17.69 13.28
C ASP A 188 21.92 17.05 14.61
N THR A 189 21.46 15.84 14.91
CA THR A 189 21.79 15.15 16.17
C THR A 189 23.23 14.64 16.26
N TRP A 190 23.89 14.40 15.12
CA TRP A 190 25.30 14.01 15.07
C TRP A 190 26.24 15.22 15.16
N GLY A 191 25.74 16.43 14.89
CA GLY A 191 26.49 17.68 14.91
C GLY A 191 27.04 18.11 16.28
N ASP A 192 26.55 17.53 17.39
CA ASP A 192 27.00 17.83 18.76
C ASP A 192 28.19 16.98 19.24
N GLY A 193 28.71 16.08 18.39
CA GLY A 193 29.94 15.35 18.63
C GLY A 193 30.88 15.46 17.43
N LYS A 194 31.62 16.57 17.31
CA LYS A 194 32.74 16.79 16.38
C LYS A 194 33.12 15.56 15.52
N ALA A 195 32.59 15.47 14.30
CA ALA A 195 33.16 14.82 13.10
C ALA A 195 32.05 14.40 12.13
N LEU A 196 31.54 15.35 11.34
CA LEU A 196 31.17 15.12 9.92
C LEU A 196 31.33 16.41 9.10
N THR A 197 32.04 17.42 9.61
CA THR A 197 32.70 18.39 8.74
C THR A 197 33.88 17.68 8.09
N GLU A 198 33.75 17.37 6.81
CA GLU A 198 34.84 17.06 5.87
C GLU A 198 35.42 15.63 5.77
N GLU A 199 34.83 14.58 6.35
CA GLU A 199 35.20 13.20 5.99
C GLU A 199 34.35 12.63 4.84
N LYS A 200 34.56 13.28 3.68
CA LYS A 200 34.75 12.70 2.35
C LYS A 200 34.02 11.38 2.05
N ILE A 201 32.89 11.52 1.35
CA ILE A 201 32.41 10.57 0.33
C ILE A 201 33.54 10.25 -0.70
N CYS A 202 34.53 11.14 -0.84
CA CYS A 202 35.69 11.04 -1.73
C CYS A 202 37.02 10.68 -1.03
N SER A 203 37.03 9.92 0.07
CA SER A 203 38.25 9.69 0.88
C SER A 203 39.30 8.81 0.20
N TRP A 204 38.95 8.18 -0.91
CA TRP A 204 39.77 7.14 -1.56
C TRP A 204 40.20 7.49 -3.00
N SER A 205 39.75 8.61 -3.57
CA SER A 205 40.10 9.01 -4.95
C SER A 205 40.35 10.53 -5.05
N PRO A 206 41.51 10.99 -5.54
CA PRO A 206 41.84 12.41 -5.71
C PRO A 206 40.89 13.17 -6.65
N ASN A 207 40.13 12.46 -7.49
CA ASN A 207 39.34 13.05 -8.57
C ASN A 207 37.82 12.83 -8.41
N CYS A 208 37.36 12.32 -7.27
CA CYS A 208 35.97 11.92 -7.07
C CYS A 208 34.97 13.08 -7.19
N GLU A 209 35.37 14.31 -6.85
CA GLU A 209 34.52 15.49 -7.01
C GLU A 209 34.39 15.91 -8.49
N GLU A 210 35.47 15.84 -9.27
CA GLU A 210 35.43 16.05 -10.72
C GLU A 210 34.69 14.93 -11.47
N GLU A 211 34.81 13.67 -11.03
CA GLU A 211 34.09 12.52 -11.60
C GLU A 211 32.57 12.58 -11.30
N LEU A 212 32.19 13.00 -10.09
CA LEU A 212 30.78 13.21 -9.72
C LEU A 212 30.16 14.39 -10.49
N LEU A 213 30.90 15.49 -10.66
CA LEU A 213 30.43 16.66 -11.39
C LEU A 213 30.41 16.43 -12.91
N SER A 214 31.37 15.70 -13.47
CA SER A 214 31.40 15.35 -14.89
C SER A 214 30.35 14.29 -15.28
N GLY A 215 29.95 13.42 -14.34
CA GLY A 215 28.81 12.50 -14.51
C GLY A 215 27.44 13.18 -14.42
N LEU A 216 27.36 14.41 -13.91
CA LEU A 216 26.13 15.23 -13.91
C LEU A 216 26.00 16.09 -15.17
N GLU A 217 27.11 16.47 -15.80
CA GLU A 217 27.13 17.25 -17.04
C GLU A 217 27.15 16.39 -18.32
N SER A 218 27.48 15.10 -18.21
CA SER A 218 27.46 14.16 -19.34
C SER A 218 26.71 12.88 -18.95
N SER A 219 25.80 12.41 -19.82
CA SER A 219 24.91 11.23 -19.69
C SER A 219 23.58 11.51 -18.97
N SER A 220 22.45 11.69 -19.67
CA SER A 220 21.64 10.60 -20.24
C SER A 220 21.86 9.25 -19.55
N VAL A 221 21.04 9.04 -18.52
CA VAL A 221 20.64 7.76 -17.90
C VAL A 221 21.17 6.51 -18.60
N GLN A 222 22.10 5.80 -17.96
CA GLN A 222 22.22 4.33 -18.04
C GLN A 222 22.83 3.78 -16.74
N PHE A 223 22.05 2.96 -16.03
CA PHE A 223 22.43 2.26 -14.81
C PHE A 223 23.35 1.07 -15.11
N THR A 224 24.50 0.95 -14.43
CA THR A 224 25.10 -0.37 -14.12
C THR A 224 25.77 -0.36 -12.73
N SER A 225 25.91 -1.57 -12.18
CA SER A 225 26.01 -1.95 -10.77
C SER A 225 27.36 -1.68 -10.06
N SER A 226 27.28 -1.45 -8.74
CA SER A 226 27.94 -2.20 -7.65
C SER A 226 28.50 -1.26 -6.57
N SER A 227 27.84 -1.15 -5.41
CA SER A 227 28.48 -0.94 -4.10
C SER A 227 27.45 -1.10 -2.98
N LEU A 228 27.76 -2.00 -2.06
CA LEU A 228 26.92 -2.47 -0.98
C LEU A 228 26.95 -1.47 0.19
N PHE A 229 25.86 -0.76 0.42
CA PHE A 229 25.55 -0.14 1.70
C PHE A 229 24.38 -0.90 2.30
N ILE A 230 24.49 -1.34 3.56
CA ILE A 230 23.35 -1.87 4.32
C ILE A 230 22.45 -0.69 4.69
N LEU A 231 21.70 -0.22 3.70
CA LEU A 231 20.39 0.38 3.87
C LEU A 231 19.42 -0.79 3.90
N CYS A 232 18.74 -1.00 5.01
CA CYS A 232 17.59 -1.91 5.04
C CYS A 232 16.42 -1.23 4.31
N PHE A 233 16.52 -1.10 2.98
CA PHE A 233 15.34 -1.05 2.15
C PHE A 233 14.78 -2.47 2.14
N SER A 234 13.72 -2.70 2.91
CA SER A 234 12.83 -3.84 2.67
C SER A 234 12.07 -3.60 1.35
N LEU A 235 12.79 -3.66 0.23
CA LEU A 235 12.26 -3.99 -1.08
C LEU A 235 12.29 -5.52 -1.23
N THR A 236 11.76 -6.25 -0.26
CA THR A 236 11.44 -7.65 -0.48
C THR A 236 10.17 -7.70 -1.31
N HIS A 237 10.35 -8.01 -2.59
CA HIS A 237 9.38 -8.77 -3.38
C HIS A 237 8.97 -10.01 -2.57
N PHE A 238 7.96 -9.88 -1.72
CA PHE A 238 7.13 -11.01 -1.34
C PHE A 238 5.92 -10.98 -2.26
N ASN A 239 5.97 -11.83 -3.28
CA ASN A 239 4.79 -12.27 -4.02
C ASN A 239 3.84 -12.96 -3.03
N PHE A 240 3.05 -12.18 -2.30
CA PHE A 240 1.82 -12.69 -1.71
C PHE A 240 0.77 -12.69 -2.82
N TYR A 241 0.73 -13.80 -3.57
CA TYR A 241 -0.48 -14.19 -4.28
C TYR A 241 -1.53 -14.55 -3.23
N LEU A 242 -2.31 -13.55 -2.80
CA LEU A 242 -3.62 -13.79 -2.23
C LEU A 242 -4.60 -13.67 -3.40
N ILE A 243 -5.03 -14.84 -3.89
CA ILE A 243 -6.12 -15.03 -4.87
C ILE A 243 -7.45 -14.63 -4.22
#